data_AF-A0A7X8ZCG9-F1
#
_entry.id   AF-A0A7X8ZCG9-F1
#
_cell.length_a   1.000
_cell.length_b   1.000
_cell.length_c   1.000
_cell.angle_alpha   90.00
_cell.angle_beta   90.00
_cell.angle_gamma   90.00
#
_symmetry.space_group_name_H-M   'P 1'
#
loop_
_entity.id
_entity.type
_entity.pdbx_description
1 polymer ?
#
loop_
_entity_poly.entity_id
_entity_poly.type
_entity_poly.pdbx_seq_one_letter_code
_entity_poly.pdbx_strand_id
1 'polypeptide(L)'
;MTNNAIILDGISNEVTRKTLTSITNFQGVIQSTLEEGHDFGVIPGTGNKPTLLKPGAEKILMLLGLTSSYEITAKEEDWERGLFAYTIRCSLHKNGQLITQGIGSCNSRESKYRYRWVQKNDIPAGVNPNTLKTKWGKYRVENDDIYDLVNTLLKMAKKRAQIDAVLTVASLSEVFTQDLDDVNIGQYDAAPPPQQQQNYQQQPQQQTRRYPSEPAEIYDAPSAPSAPPPGRNGNGYAQPPRGQQHNNPGDFVLDFGKYKGRTLSSIHAENQGYIPYVIDRTNRQDAKEAMAAFLAIVEREYYNGPMDPPFDENTTQLPFDR
;
A
#
# COMPACT_ATOMS: atom_id res chain seq x y z
N MET A 1 16.13 -45.25 25.41
CA MET A 1 16.96 -44.47 24.48
C MET A 1 16.22 -44.43 23.16
N THR A 2 15.50 -43.35 22.87
CA THR A 2 14.77 -43.16 21.62
C THR A 2 15.79 -42.78 20.55
N ASN A 3 15.96 -43.66 19.56
CA ASN A 3 16.76 -43.40 18.37
C ASN A 3 16.11 -42.27 17.57
N ASN A 4 16.62 -41.04 17.74
CA ASN A 4 16.46 -39.95 16.78
C ASN A 4 17.37 -40.23 15.55
N ALA A 5 17.12 -41.35 14.88
CA ALA A 5 17.83 -41.74 13.67
C ALA A 5 17.33 -40.90 12.49
N ILE A 6 18.08 -39.83 12.22
CA ILE A 6 18.38 -39.21 10.92
C ILE A 6 17.53 -39.72 9.74
N ILE A 7 16.56 -38.91 9.31
CA ILE A 7 15.70 -39.09 8.11
C ILE A 7 16.51 -38.94 6.79
N LEU A 8 17.84 -38.90 6.85
CA LEU A 8 18.72 -38.71 5.68
C LEU A 8 19.24 -40.04 5.09
N ASP A 9 18.95 -41.18 5.71
CA ASP A 9 19.37 -42.49 5.20
C ASP A 9 18.61 -42.83 3.91
N GLY A 10 19.24 -42.55 2.76
CA GLY A 10 18.73 -42.89 1.43
C GLY A 10 18.85 -41.78 0.38
N ILE A 11 19.14 -40.54 0.77
CA ILE A 11 19.35 -39.46 -0.20
C ILE A 11 20.84 -39.40 -0.55
N SER A 12 21.17 -39.63 -1.82
CA SER A 12 22.55 -39.48 -2.30
C SER A 12 23.06 -38.07 -2.01
N ASN A 13 24.26 -37.97 -1.43
CA ASN A 13 24.95 -36.70 -1.19
C ASN A 13 25.05 -35.84 -2.46
N GLU A 14 25.12 -36.45 -3.64
CA GLU A 14 25.13 -35.74 -4.92
C GLU A 14 23.77 -35.09 -5.23
N VAL A 15 22.66 -35.81 -4.99
CA VAL A 15 21.31 -35.30 -5.19
C VAL A 15 21.04 -34.16 -4.23
N THR A 16 21.39 -34.30 -2.95
CA THR A 16 21.26 -33.24 -1.94
C THR A 16 22.01 -31.98 -2.35
N ARG A 17 23.27 -32.10 -2.78
CA ARG A 17 24.04 -30.93 -3.26
C ARG A 17 23.39 -30.28 -4.47
N LYS A 18 22.96 -31.07 -5.47
CA LYS A 18 22.27 -30.53 -6.65
C LYS A 18 21.00 -29.76 -6.27
N THR A 19 20.18 -30.31 -5.39
CA THR A 19 18.96 -29.66 -4.90
C THR A 19 19.26 -28.35 -4.17
N LEU A 20 20.24 -28.33 -3.28
CA LEU A 20 20.66 -27.11 -2.57
C LEU A 20 21.16 -26.04 -3.55
N THR A 21 21.98 -26.42 -4.54
CA THR A 21 22.42 -25.50 -5.60
C THR A 21 21.23 -24.95 -6.40
N SER A 22 20.24 -25.79 -6.73
CA SER A 22 19.02 -25.35 -7.42
C SER A 22 18.21 -24.36 -6.59
N ILE A 23 18.12 -24.55 -5.27
CA ILE A 23 17.47 -23.61 -4.35
C ILE A 23 18.21 -22.26 -4.37
N THR A 24 19.54 -22.26 -4.23
CA THR A 24 20.34 -21.03 -4.28
C THR A 24 20.20 -20.30 -5.61
N ASN A 25 20.21 -21.03 -6.74
CA ASN A 25 20.02 -20.42 -8.05
C ASN A 25 18.61 -19.82 -8.20
N PHE A 26 17.58 -20.53 -7.73
CA PHE A 26 16.22 -20.04 -7.74
C PHE A 26 16.07 -18.76 -6.89
N GLN A 27 16.63 -18.75 -5.68
CA GLN A 27 16.67 -17.56 -4.82
C GLN A 27 17.37 -16.39 -5.51
N GLY A 28 18.48 -16.64 -6.21
CA GLY A 28 19.18 -15.62 -6.99
C GLY A 28 18.34 -15.03 -8.13
N VAL A 29 17.60 -15.87 -8.86
CA VAL A 29 16.68 -15.42 -9.92
C VAL A 29 15.56 -14.56 -9.31
N ILE A 30 14.93 -15.00 -8.22
CA ILE A 30 13.89 -14.22 -7.54
C ILE A 30 14.43 -12.85 -7.13
N GLN A 31 15.57 -12.79 -6.44
CA GLN A 31 16.15 -11.52 -5.99
C GLN A 31 16.50 -10.57 -7.14
N SER A 32 16.92 -11.10 -8.30
CA SER A 32 17.21 -10.27 -9.48
C SER A 32 15.99 -9.80 -10.26
N THR A 33 14.83 -10.44 -10.07
CA THR A 33 13.60 -10.19 -10.85
C THR A 33 12.56 -9.41 -10.08
N LEU A 34 12.62 -9.42 -8.74
CA LEU A 34 11.73 -8.62 -7.93
C LEU A 34 12.23 -7.17 -7.82
N GLU A 35 11.29 -6.23 -7.89
CA GLU A 35 11.54 -4.80 -7.82
C GLU A 35 11.35 -4.29 -6.38
N GLU A 36 12.37 -3.65 -5.82
CA GLU A 36 12.28 -2.99 -4.51
C GLU A 36 11.27 -1.82 -4.56
N GLY A 37 10.43 -1.72 -3.53
CA GLY A 37 9.34 -0.75 -3.43
C GLY A 37 8.03 -1.19 -4.09
N HIS A 38 8.05 -2.25 -4.90
CA HIS A 38 6.86 -2.80 -5.55
C HIS A 38 6.60 -4.26 -5.14
N ASP A 39 7.59 -5.13 -5.32
CA ASP A 39 7.47 -6.55 -5.03
C ASP A 39 7.93 -6.91 -3.61
N PHE A 40 8.88 -6.15 -3.07
CA PHE A 40 9.34 -6.23 -1.68
C PHE A 40 9.80 -4.85 -1.20
N GLY A 41 9.97 -4.66 0.11
CA GLY A 41 10.57 -3.42 0.62
C GLY A 41 11.03 -3.52 2.06
N VAL A 42 11.98 -2.66 2.44
CA VAL A 42 12.46 -2.57 3.84
C VAL A 42 11.58 -1.60 4.61
N ILE A 43 11.19 -1.99 5.83
CA ILE A 43 10.33 -1.20 6.69
C ILE A 43 11.18 -0.41 7.68
N PRO A 44 11.07 0.92 7.71
CA PRO A 44 11.80 1.73 8.68
C PRO A 44 11.55 1.25 10.11
N GLY A 45 12.64 0.95 10.81
CA GLY A 45 12.61 0.54 12.22
C GLY A 45 12.47 -0.97 12.47
N THR A 46 12.42 -1.82 11.44
CA THR A 46 12.30 -3.29 11.61
C THR A 46 13.43 -4.08 10.96
N GLY A 47 14.66 -3.57 11.15
CA GLY A 47 15.89 -4.22 10.71
C GLY A 47 16.12 -4.09 9.20
N ASN A 48 17.14 -4.80 8.71
CA ASN A 48 17.59 -4.71 7.32
C ASN A 48 16.90 -5.72 6.38
N LYS A 49 16.08 -6.63 6.94
CA LYS A 49 15.47 -7.70 6.16
C LYS A 49 14.22 -7.17 5.44
N PRO A 50 14.15 -7.27 4.11
CA PRO A 50 12.99 -6.80 3.36
C PRO A 50 11.75 -7.65 3.64
N THR A 51 10.58 -7.05 3.48
CA THR A 51 9.28 -7.73 3.54
C THR A 51 8.79 -8.03 2.13
N LEU A 52 8.32 -9.26 1.90
CA LEU A 52 7.71 -9.62 0.63
C LEU A 52 6.32 -8.97 0.53
N LEU A 53 6.06 -8.24 -0.55
CA LEU A 53 4.77 -7.62 -0.80
C LEU A 53 3.91 -8.52 -1.69
N LYS A 54 2.61 -8.20 -1.74
CA LYS A 54 1.64 -8.97 -2.50
C LYS A 54 2.04 -9.17 -3.98
N PRO A 55 2.49 -8.15 -4.73
CA PRO A 55 2.89 -8.35 -6.13
C PRO A 55 4.05 -9.32 -6.28
N GLY A 56 5.04 -9.27 -5.38
CA GLY A 56 6.16 -10.21 -5.35
C GLY A 56 5.70 -11.65 -5.08
N ALA A 57 4.81 -11.83 -4.10
CA ALA A 57 4.24 -13.14 -3.81
C ALA A 57 3.45 -13.72 -4.99
N GLU A 58 2.68 -12.90 -5.69
CA GLU A 58 1.93 -13.32 -6.90
C GLU A 58 2.86 -13.71 -8.05
N LYS A 59 3.91 -12.91 -8.31
CA LYS A 59 4.95 -13.23 -9.32
C LYS A 59 5.62 -14.58 -9.03
N ILE A 60 5.98 -14.83 -7.77
CA ILE A 60 6.59 -16.11 -7.36
C ILE A 60 5.62 -17.28 -7.58
N LEU A 61 4.34 -17.13 -7.21
CA LEU A 61 3.33 -18.18 -7.45
C LEU A 61 3.18 -18.49 -8.93
N MET A 62 3.11 -17.46 -9.77
CA MET A 62 3.05 -17.61 -11.23
C MET A 62 4.28 -18.33 -11.77
N LEU A 63 5.48 -17.95 -11.32
CA LEU A 63 6.74 -18.59 -11.72
C LEU A 63 6.79 -20.08 -11.35
N LEU A 64 6.30 -20.44 -10.17
CA LEU A 64 6.28 -21.84 -9.71
C LEU A 64 5.17 -22.69 -10.34
N GLY A 65 4.25 -22.05 -11.07
CA GLY A 65 3.07 -22.68 -11.65
C GLY A 65 2.11 -23.18 -10.56
N LEU A 66 1.98 -22.43 -9.46
CA LEU A 66 1.13 -22.76 -8.33
C LEU A 66 -0.19 -22.00 -8.39
N THR A 67 -1.26 -22.68 -7.99
CA THR A 67 -2.59 -22.09 -7.83
C THR A 67 -2.91 -21.95 -6.34
N SER A 68 -3.59 -20.88 -5.94
CA SER A 68 -3.97 -20.65 -4.55
C SER A 68 -5.47 -20.84 -4.33
N SER A 69 -5.84 -21.48 -3.22
CA SER A 69 -7.21 -21.51 -2.70
C SER A 69 -7.22 -21.05 -1.24
N TYR A 70 -8.37 -20.55 -0.77
CA TYR A 70 -8.48 -19.89 0.53
C TYR A 70 -9.67 -20.42 1.31
N GLU A 71 -9.44 -20.63 2.60
CA GLU A 71 -10.45 -21.06 3.57
C GLU A 71 -10.42 -20.11 4.76
N ILE A 72 -11.59 -19.62 5.20
CA ILE A 72 -11.73 -18.93 6.48
C ILE A 72 -11.80 -20.00 7.56
N THR A 73 -10.74 -20.11 8.36
CA THR A 73 -10.61 -21.14 9.39
C THR A 73 -11.08 -20.69 10.77
N ALA A 74 -11.05 -19.38 11.02
CA ALA A 74 -11.67 -18.78 12.20
C ALA A 74 -12.24 -17.41 11.82
N LYS A 75 -13.40 -17.10 12.39
CA LYS A 75 -14.15 -15.87 12.17
C LYS A 75 -14.84 -15.45 13.47
N GLU A 76 -14.57 -14.22 13.90
CA GLU A 76 -15.24 -13.58 15.04
C GLU A 76 -15.72 -12.19 14.59
N GLU A 77 -17.02 -11.94 14.70
CA GLU A 77 -17.64 -10.65 14.36
C GLU A 77 -18.63 -10.27 15.48
N ASP A 78 -18.17 -9.42 16.39
CA ASP A 78 -18.97 -8.80 17.44
C ASP A 78 -19.30 -7.37 17.00
N TRP A 79 -20.51 -7.20 16.47
CA TRP A 79 -21.01 -5.93 15.97
C TRP A 79 -21.39 -4.95 17.09
N GLU A 80 -21.56 -5.42 18.32
CA GLU A 80 -21.83 -4.53 19.46
C GLU A 80 -20.51 -3.94 20.00
N ARG A 81 -19.45 -4.75 20.04
CA ARG A 81 -18.14 -4.35 20.59
C ARG A 81 -17.13 -3.90 19.54
N GLY A 82 -17.46 -3.99 18.25
CA GLY A 82 -16.55 -3.67 17.14
C GLY A 82 -15.35 -4.64 17.04
N LEU A 83 -15.52 -5.90 17.46
CA LEU A 83 -14.46 -6.90 17.34
C LEU A 83 -14.65 -7.70 16.05
N PHE A 84 -13.71 -7.55 15.12
CA PHE A 84 -13.68 -8.30 13.87
C PHE A 84 -12.34 -9.01 13.77
N ALA A 85 -12.33 -10.33 13.67
CA ALA A 85 -11.12 -11.12 13.54
C ALA A 85 -11.29 -12.25 12.52
N TYR A 86 -10.31 -12.39 11.64
CA TYR A 86 -10.29 -13.42 10.60
C TYR A 86 -8.97 -14.17 10.64
N THR A 87 -9.05 -15.50 10.53
CA THR A 87 -7.91 -16.37 10.25
C THR A 87 -8.18 -17.10 8.95
N ILE A 88 -7.29 -16.94 7.98
CA ILE A 88 -7.37 -17.53 6.65
C ILE A 88 -6.24 -18.52 6.46
N ARG A 89 -6.58 -19.67 5.89
CA ARG A 89 -5.62 -20.65 5.36
C ARG A 89 -5.53 -20.48 3.85
N CYS A 90 -4.34 -20.20 3.34
CA CYS A 90 -4.01 -20.29 1.93
C CYS A 90 -3.47 -21.70 1.66
N SER A 91 -3.96 -22.36 0.60
CA SER A 91 -3.46 -23.66 0.15
C SER A 91 -2.93 -23.53 -1.27
N LEU A 92 -1.67 -23.90 -1.48
CA LEU A 92 -1.01 -23.84 -2.78
C LEU A 92 -1.01 -25.21 -3.43
N HIS A 93 -1.50 -25.28 -4.66
CA HIS A 93 -1.66 -26.53 -5.40
C HIS A 93 -0.88 -26.51 -6.71
N LYS A 94 -0.36 -27.68 -7.10
CA LYS A 94 0.21 -27.93 -8.43
C LYS A 94 -0.47 -29.16 -9.02
N ASN A 95 -1.10 -29.02 -10.18
CA ASN A 95 -1.78 -30.14 -10.86
C ASN A 95 -2.79 -30.88 -9.95
N GLY A 96 -3.51 -30.16 -9.10
CA GLY A 96 -4.47 -30.73 -8.13
C GLY A 96 -3.86 -31.30 -6.84
N GLN A 97 -2.53 -31.42 -6.74
CA GLN A 97 -1.86 -31.84 -5.51
C GLN A 97 -1.60 -30.64 -4.60
N LEU A 98 -1.95 -30.77 -3.32
CA LEU A 98 -1.58 -29.80 -2.28
C LEU A 98 -0.07 -29.83 -2.05
N ILE A 99 0.59 -28.68 -2.22
CA ILE A 99 2.05 -28.52 -2.06
C ILE A 99 2.38 -27.96 -0.68
N THR A 100 1.70 -26.88 -0.28
CA THR A 100 1.91 -26.26 1.02
C THR A 100 0.68 -25.47 1.44
N GLN A 101 0.68 -25.04 2.70
CA GLN A 101 -0.30 -24.14 3.25
C GLN A 101 0.39 -23.00 4.00
N GLY A 102 -0.29 -21.87 4.07
CA GLY A 102 0.09 -20.74 4.91
C GLY A 102 -1.12 -20.20 5.68
N ILE A 103 -0.87 -19.61 6.83
CA ILE A 103 -1.87 -19.05 7.73
C ILE A 103 -1.66 -17.54 7.83
N GLY A 104 -2.76 -16.80 7.75
CA GLY A 104 -2.76 -15.36 7.98
C GLY A 104 -3.93 -14.97 8.87
N SER A 105 -3.66 -14.13 9.85
CA SER A 105 -4.70 -13.56 10.71
C SER A 105 -4.68 -12.04 10.69
N CYS A 106 -5.84 -11.44 10.90
CA CYS A 106 -5.99 -10.00 11.03
C CYS A 106 -7.19 -9.67 11.92
N ASN A 107 -7.07 -8.67 12.80
CA ASN A 107 -8.17 -8.26 13.66
C ASN A 107 -8.26 -6.75 13.94
N SER A 108 -9.46 -6.28 14.27
CA SER A 108 -9.75 -4.85 14.52
C SER A 108 -9.02 -4.28 15.73
N ARG A 109 -8.47 -5.12 16.63
CA ARG A 109 -7.68 -4.68 17.79
C ARG A 109 -6.20 -4.43 17.48
N GLU A 110 -5.72 -4.75 16.27
CA GLU A 110 -4.38 -4.32 15.84
C GLU A 110 -4.27 -2.79 15.87
N SER A 111 -3.12 -2.27 16.29
CA SER A 111 -2.94 -0.83 16.58
C SER A 111 -3.28 0.09 15.41
N LYS A 112 -3.09 -0.36 14.17
CA LYS A 112 -3.35 0.38 12.93
C LYS A 112 -4.83 0.47 12.55
N TYR A 113 -5.66 -0.44 13.06
CA TYR A 113 -7.10 -0.43 12.83
C TYR A 113 -7.83 0.13 14.04
N ARG A 114 -7.37 -0.23 15.24
CA ARG A 114 -7.98 0.20 16.51
C ARG A 114 -7.88 1.70 16.76
N TYR A 115 -6.88 2.36 16.21
CA TYR A 115 -6.60 3.76 16.52
C TYR A 115 -6.39 4.59 15.26
N ARG A 116 -6.81 5.85 15.33
CA ARG A 116 -6.52 6.87 14.32
C ARG A 116 -5.83 8.09 14.95
N TRP A 117 -5.06 8.80 14.14
CA TRP A 117 -4.39 10.04 14.55
C TRP A 117 -5.21 11.23 14.06
N VAL A 118 -5.68 12.05 14.99
CA VAL A 118 -6.62 13.14 14.73
C VAL A 118 -6.05 14.47 15.18
N GLN A 119 -6.55 15.58 14.62
CA GLN A 119 -6.19 16.90 15.14
C GLN A 119 -6.90 17.15 16.46
N LYS A 120 -6.45 18.18 17.20
CA LYS A 120 -7.04 18.53 18.50
C LYS A 120 -8.55 18.80 18.40
N ASN A 121 -8.99 19.41 17.30
CA ASN A 121 -10.39 19.79 17.08
C ASN A 121 -11.29 18.57 16.76
N ASP A 122 -10.69 17.47 16.30
CA ASP A 122 -11.39 16.25 15.89
C ASP A 122 -11.43 15.19 17.01
N ILE A 123 -11.00 15.55 18.22
CA ILE A 123 -11.07 14.66 19.39
C ILE A 123 -12.55 14.50 19.76
N PRO A 124 -13.06 13.26 19.90
CA PRO A 124 -14.46 13.02 20.27
C PRO A 124 -14.85 13.72 21.58
N ALA A 125 -16.08 14.22 21.64
CA ALA A 125 -16.61 14.89 22.83
C ALA A 125 -16.53 13.96 24.06
N GLY A 126 -16.07 14.52 25.19
CA GLY A 126 -15.90 13.77 26.43
C GLY A 126 -14.54 13.08 26.59
N VAL A 127 -13.69 13.05 25.55
CA VAL A 127 -12.32 12.55 25.66
C VAL A 127 -11.38 13.66 26.12
N ASN A 128 -10.62 13.42 27.19
CA ASN A 128 -9.62 14.37 27.68
C ASN A 128 -8.34 14.30 26.83
N PRO A 129 -7.92 15.38 26.13
CA PRO A 129 -6.72 15.36 25.29
C PRO A 129 -5.43 15.03 26.06
N ASN A 130 -5.36 15.38 27.35
CA ASN A 130 -4.17 15.17 28.19
C ASN A 130 -3.91 13.68 28.50
N THR A 131 -4.90 12.81 28.28
CA THR A 131 -4.76 11.35 28.51
C THR A 131 -4.36 10.60 27.24
N LEU A 132 -4.31 11.28 26.09
CA LEU A 132 -4.05 10.65 24.80
C LEU A 132 -2.56 10.66 24.45
N LYS A 133 -2.12 9.64 23.72
CA LYS A 133 -0.78 9.65 23.11
C LYS A 133 -0.75 10.73 22.03
N THR A 134 0.33 11.51 22.00
CA THR A 134 0.55 12.53 20.98
C THR A 134 1.73 12.18 20.09
N LYS A 135 1.62 12.54 18.81
CA LYS A 135 2.70 12.40 17.82
C LYS A 135 2.47 13.43 16.72
N TRP A 136 3.49 14.23 16.41
CA TRP A 136 3.43 15.24 15.34
C TRP A 136 2.24 16.22 15.46
N GLY A 137 1.93 16.68 16.67
CA GLY A 137 0.78 17.56 16.92
C GLY A 137 -0.60 16.88 16.83
N LYS A 138 -0.66 15.58 16.52
CA LYS A 138 -1.89 14.78 16.47
C LYS A 138 -2.08 13.98 17.75
N TYR A 139 -3.33 13.61 18.00
CA TYR A 139 -3.77 12.83 19.15
C TYR A 139 -4.25 11.46 18.68
N ARG A 140 -3.86 10.41 19.41
CA ARG A 140 -4.28 9.04 19.11
C ARG A 140 -5.57 8.72 19.84
N VAL A 141 -6.65 8.56 19.09
CA VAL A 141 -7.99 8.20 19.59
C VAL A 141 -8.39 6.81 19.12
N GLU A 142 -9.39 6.20 19.75
CA GLU A 142 -10.00 4.99 19.21
C GLU A 142 -10.66 5.30 17.86
N ASN A 143 -10.60 4.33 16.96
CA ASN A 143 -11.21 4.43 15.66
C ASN A 143 -12.70 4.11 15.77
N ASP A 144 -13.53 5.02 15.30
CA ASP A 144 -14.99 4.93 15.19
C ASP A 144 -15.44 4.25 13.90
N ASP A 145 -14.59 4.23 12.86
CA ASP A 145 -14.89 3.66 11.54
C ASP A 145 -14.52 2.17 11.43
N ILE A 146 -14.56 1.43 12.55
CA ILE A 146 -14.11 0.02 12.58
C ILE A 146 -14.95 -0.88 11.67
N TYR A 147 -16.24 -0.56 11.52
CA TYR A 147 -17.18 -1.33 10.69
C TYR A 147 -16.84 -1.26 9.20
N ASP A 148 -16.26 -0.15 8.74
CA ASP A 148 -15.82 0.01 7.35
C ASP A 148 -14.54 -0.77 7.05
N LEU A 149 -13.82 -1.20 8.09
CA LEU A 149 -12.56 -1.95 7.96
C LEU A 149 -12.75 -3.46 7.83
N VAL A 150 -13.97 -3.99 7.99
CA VAL A 150 -14.28 -5.44 7.94
C VAL A 150 -13.66 -6.11 6.70
N ASN A 151 -13.86 -5.54 5.50
CA ASN A 151 -13.29 -6.06 4.25
C ASN A 151 -11.76 -5.89 4.20
N THR A 152 -11.24 -4.79 4.75
CA THR A 152 -9.80 -4.54 4.84
C THR A 152 -9.13 -5.60 5.72
N LEU A 153 -9.71 -5.93 6.87
CA LEU A 153 -9.23 -6.97 7.77
C LEU A 153 -9.22 -8.34 7.09
N LEU A 154 -10.32 -8.70 6.42
CA LEU A 154 -10.43 -9.96 5.68
C LEU A 154 -9.36 -10.06 4.57
N LYS A 155 -9.21 -9.01 3.76
CA LYS A 155 -8.21 -8.96 2.68
C LYS A 155 -6.78 -8.98 3.22
N MET A 156 -6.54 -8.40 4.39
CA MET A 156 -5.24 -8.41 5.05
C MET A 156 -4.90 -9.80 5.58
N ALA A 157 -5.83 -10.49 6.24
CA ALA A 157 -5.65 -11.89 6.63
C ALA A 157 -5.35 -12.78 5.40
N LYS A 158 -6.08 -12.58 4.30
CA LYS A 158 -5.86 -13.33 3.04
C LYS A 158 -4.47 -13.09 2.47
N LYS A 159 -4.03 -11.82 2.42
CA LYS A 159 -2.70 -11.45 1.94
C LYS A 159 -1.61 -12.09 2.77
N ARG A 160 -1.70 -11.99 4.11
CA ARG A 160 -0.74 -12.60 5.04
C ARG A 160 -0.65 -14.11 4.86
N ALA A 161 -1.79 -14.78 4.68
CA ALA A 161 -1.84 -16.23 4.43
C ALA A 161 -1.15 -16.63 3.11
N GLN A 162 -1.32 -15.83 2.06
CA GLN A 162 -0.65 -16.07 0.77
C GLN A 162 0.86 -15.87 0.89
N ILE A 163 1.30 -14.78 1.53
CA ILE A 163 2.72 -14.49 1.73
C ILE A 163 3.39 -15.61 2.53
N ASP A 164 2.76 -16.06 3.62
CA ASP A 164 3.24 -17.19 4.42
C ASP A 164 3.47 -18.46 3.59
N ALA A 165 2.47 -18.85 2.80
CA ALA A 165 2.53 -20.03 1.96
C ALA A 165 3.63 -19.90 0.89
N VAL A 166 3.79 -18.70 0.32
CA VAL A 166 4.82 -18.41 -0.70
C VAL A 166 6.22 -18.47 -0.11
N LEU A 167 6.45 -17.83 1.03
CA LEU A 167 7.76 -17.85 1.69
C LEU A 167 8.17 -19.28 2.05
N THR A 168 7.21 -20.08 2.50
CA THR A 168 7.40 -21.50 2.81
C THR A 168 7.78 -22.32 1.57
N VAL A 169 6.97 -22.28 0.50
CA VAL A 169 7.24 -23.13 -0.69
C VAL A 169 8.49 -22.69 -1.45
N ALA A 170 8.77 -21.39 -1.47
CA ALA A 170 9.91 -20.83 -2.19
C ALA A 170 11.22 -20.85 -1.39
N SER A 171 11.18 -21.30 -0.13
CA SER A 171 12.31 -21.25 0.81
C SER A 171 12.90 -19.84 0.91
N LEU A 172 12.03 -18.82 0.97
CA LEU A 172 12.42 -17.41 0.94
C LEU A 172 12.38 -16.75 2.32
N SER A 173 12.00 -17.48 3.37
CA SER A 173 11.93 -16.96 4.74
C SER A 173 13.28 -16.46 5.29
N GLU A 174 14.42 -16.85 4.71
CA GLU A 174 15.74 -16.28 5.00
C GLU A 174 15.95 -14.91 4.35
N VAL A 175 15.34 -14.68 3.20
CA VAL A 175 15.50 -13.47 2.38
C VAL A 175 14.48 -12.40 2.77
N PHE A 176 13.22 -12.81 2.96
CA PHE A 176 12.11 -11.91 3.24
C PHE A 176 11.46 -12.21 4.59
N THR A 177 10.92 -11.18 5.23
CA THR A 177 9.99 -11.32 6.36
C THR A 177 8.54 -11.37 5.88
N GLN A 178 7.68 -11.90 6.73
CA GLN A 178 6.23 -11.99 6.53
C GLN A 178 5.46 -10.82 7.17
N ASP A 179 5.96 -10.30 8.29
CA ASP A 179 5.10 -9.67 9.32
C ASP A 179 5.16 -8.15 9.41
N LEU A 180 5.47 -7.48 8.30
CA LEU A 180 5.61 -6.03 8.31
C LEU A 180 4.77 -5.47 7.17
N ASP A 181 3.46 -5.40 7.38
CA ASP A 181 2.56 -4.67 6.48
C ASP A 181 2.44 -3.19 6.90
N ASP A 182 3.25 -2.75 7.88
CA ASP A 182 2.89 -1.68 8.82
C ASP A 182 3.64 -0.36 8.65
N VAL A 183 4.33 -0.19 7.53
CA VAL A 183 4.59 1.15 7.00
C VAL A 183 3.95 1.25 5.65
N ASN A 184 3.42 2.43 5.37
CA ASN A 184 3.05 2.90 4.04
C ASN A 184 4.28 2.80 3.10
N ILE A 185 4.64 1.59 2.67
CA ILE A 185 5.40 1.34 1.45
C ILE A 185 4.37 1.59 0.36
N GLY A 186 4.37 2.82 -0.17
CA GLY A 186 3.54 3.26 -1.30
C GLY A 186 2.08 2.81 -1.19
N GLN A 187 1.22 3.67 -0.66
CA GLN A 187 -0.21 3.57 -0.85
C GLN A 187 -0.49 3.26 -2.34
N TYR A 188 -0.78 2.00 -2.66
CA TYR A 188 -1.50 1.71 -3.87
C TYR A 188 -2.84 2.41 -3.66
N ASP A 189 -3.07 3.47 -4.41
CA ASP A 189 -4.40 4.01 -4.64
C ASP A 189 -5.22 2.88 -5.26
N ALA A 190 -5.74 1.99 -4.42
CA ALA A 190 -6.87 1.18 -4.78
C ALA A 190 -8.00 2.19 -4.96
N ALA A 191 -8.28 2.51 -6.22
CA ALA A 191 -9.49 3.21 -6.60
C ALA A 191 -10.65 2.62 -5.78
N PRO A 192 -11.55 3.47 -5.24
CA PRO A 192 -12.70 2.99 -4.49
C PRO A 192 -13.38 1.87 -5.30
N PRO A 193 -13.78 0.76 -4.65
CA PRO A 193 -14.50 -0.29 -5.36
C PRO A 193 -15.66 0.36 -6.12
N PRO A 194 -15.89 0.00 -7.40
CA PRO A 194 -17.00 0.57 -8.14
C PRO A 194 -18.26 0.36 -7.30
N GLN A 195 -18.98 1.47 -7.04
CA GLN A 195 -20.25 1.45 -6.34
C GLN A 195 -21.16 0.49 -7.09
N GLN A 196 -21.36 -0.70 -6.54
CA GLN A 196 -22.40 -1.59 -7.01
C GLN A 196 -23.72 -0.91 -6.64
N GLN A 197 -24.38 -0.32 -7.63
CA GLN A 197 -25.78 0.07 -7.51
C GLN A 197 -26.55 -1.16 -7.02
N GLN A 198 -26.99 -1.12 -5.76
CA GLN A 198 -27.92 -2.09 -5.22
C GLN A 198 -29.25 -1.90 -5.93
N ASN A 199 -29.56 -2.79 -6.87
CA ASN A 199 -30.92 -2.96 -7.37
C ASN A 199 -31.42 -4.30 -6.83
N TYR A 200 -32.23 -4.25 -5.77
CA TYR A 200 -32.86 -5.44 -5.21
C TYR A 200 -34.16 -5.78 -5.97
N GLN A 201 -34.22 -7.05 -6.38
CA GLN A 201 -35.38 -7.87 -6.78
C GLN A 201 -35.89 -7.67 -8.22
N GLN A 202 -36.08 -8.71 -9.05
CA GLN A 202 -36.72 -10.02 -8.79
C GLN A 202 -36.18 -11.14 -9.73
N GLN A 203 -36.31 -12.42 -9.34
CA GLN A 203 -36.22 -13.61 -10.22
C GLN A 203 -37.58 -14.34 -10.21
N PRO A 204 -37.86 -15.33 -11.08
CA PRO A 204 -37.79 -15.40 -12.55
C PRO A 204 -39.12 -15.91 -13.20
N GLN A 205 -39.17 -16.03 -14.55
CA GLN A 205 -40.15 -16.72 -15.47
C GLN A 205 -40.86 -15.75 -16.45
N GLN A 206 -41.03 -15.94 -17.78
CA GLN A 206 -41.01 -17.08 -18.73
C GLN A 206 -40.78 -16.57 -20.19
N GLN A 207 -40.29 -17.46 -21.07
CA GLN A 207 -40.32 -17.51 -22.58
C GLN A 207 -41.32 -16.60 -23.33
N THR A 208 -41.08 -15.93 -24.48
CA THR A 208 -40.51 -16.33 -25.79
C THR A 208 -40.48 -15.11 -26.75
N ARG A 209 -39.44 -14.93 -27.59
CA ARG A 209 -39.49 -14.91 -29.09
C ARG A 209 -38.15 -14.45 -29.71
N ARG A 210 -37.87 -14.97 -30.91
CA ARG A 210 -36.63 -14.87 -31.71
C ARG A 210 -36.62 -13.68 -32.70
N TYR A 211 -35.45 -12.99 -32.77
CA TYR A 211 -34.67 -12.39 -33.91
C TYR A 211 -35.33 -11.41 -34.91
N PRO A 212 -34.60 -10.55 -35.70
CA PRO A 212 -33.16 -10.60 -36.08
C PRO A 212 -32.33 -9.25 -36.14
N SER A 213 -31.01 -9.43 -36.40
CA SER A 213 -29.87 -8.60 -36.92
C SER A 213 -30.12 -7.15 -37.45
N GLU A 214 -29.22 -6.15 -37.40
CA GLU A 214 -27.81 -6.04 -37.88
C GLU A 214 -27.23 -4.59 -37.64
N PRO A 215 -26.11 -4.08 -38.23
CA PRO A 215 -24.75 -3.95 -37.63
C PRO A 215 -24.15 -2.52 -37.45
N ALA A 216 -23.04 -2.49 -36.71
CA ALA A 216 -21.84 -1.60 -36.70
C ALA A 216 -21.89 -0.15 -37.22
N GLU A 217 -21.46 0.79 -36.37
CA GLU A 217 -20.73 1.99 -36.82
C GLU A 217 -19.39 2.15 -36.07
N ILE A 218 -18.38 2.43 -36.89
CA ILE A 218 -16.98 2.72 -36.59
C ILE A 218 -16.88 4.21 -36.27
N TYR A 219 -16.22 4.59 -35.18
CA TYR A 219 -15.79 5.97 -34.96
C TYR A 219 -14.27 6.03 -34.80
N ASP A 220 -13.67 6.73 -35.76
CA ASP A 220 -12.25 7.03 -35.86
C ASP A 220 -11.77 7.97 -34.73
N ALA A 221 -10.58 7.67 -34.22
CA ALA A 221 -9.85 8.51 -33.28
C ALA A 221 -9.08 9.63 -34.01
N PRO A 222 -9.14 10.89 -33.58
CA PRO A 222 -8.32 11.95 -34.16
C PRO A 222 -6.89 11.97 -33.59
N SER A 223 -5.95 12.18 -34.52
CA SER A 223 -4.50 12.12 -34.42
C SER A 223 -3.84 13.17 -33.53
N ALA A 224 -2.72 12.77 -32.91
CA ALA A 224 -1.80 13.61 -32.15
C ALA A 224 -0.95 14.55 -33.05
N PRO A 225 -0.62 15.78 -32.60
CA PRO A 225 0.42 16.58 -33.22
C PRO A 225 1.82 16.30 -32.63
N SER A 226 2.78 16.30 -33.55
CA SER A 226 4.21 15.97 -33.46
C SER A 226 5.09 17.02 -32.77
N ALA A 227 6.19 16.54 -32.18
CA ALA A 227 7.26 17.28 -31.51
C ALA A 227 8.19 18.09 -32.46
N PRO A 228 8.91 19.12 -31.96
CA PRO A 228 10.06 19.71 -32.63
C PRO A 228 11.43 19.12 -32.17
N PRO A 229 12.52 19.25 -32.97
CA PRO A 229 13.79 18.52 -32.84
C PRO A 229 14.91 19.30 -32.06
N PRO A 230 16.14 18.74 -31.87
CA PRO A 230 16.91 18.87 -30.63
C PRO A 230 17.94 20.02 -30.57
N GLY A 231 18.11 20.58 -29.37
CA GLY A 231 19.12 21.58 -29.03
C GLY A 231 20.24 21.04 -28.12
N ARG A 232 21.42 20.90 -28.73
CA ARG A 232 22.81 20.75 -28.23
C ARG A 232 23.14 20.92 -26.73
N ASN A 233 23.78 19.87 -26.20
CA ASN A 233 24.78 19.76 -25.12
C ASN A 233 25.19 21.00 -24.29
N GLY A 234 25.04 20.85 -22.97
CA GLY A 234 25.74 21.65 -21.95
C GLY A 234 25.73 20.94 -20.60
N ASN A 235 26.67 20.02 -20.38
CA ASN A 235 27.01 19.51 -19.06
C ASN A 235 27.46 20.68 -18.18
N GLY A 236 26.63 21.06 -17.21
CA GLY A 236 26.96 22.03 -16.17
C GLY A 236 26.38 21.56 -14.85
N TYR A 237 27.00 20.55 -14.23
CA TYR A 237 26.73 20.22 -12.83
C TYR A 237 27.22 21.39 -11.97
N ALA A 238 26.34 22.36 -11.71
CA ALA A 238 26.57 23.32 -10.64
C ALA A 238 26.49 22.55 -9.32
N GLN A 239 27.64 22.35 -8.69
CA GLN A 239 27.68 21.88 -7.30
C GLN A 239 27.01 22.96 -6.43
N PRO A 240 25.99 22.63 -5.62
CA PRO A 240 25.39 23.62 -4.76
C PRO A 240 26.37 24.01 -3.64
N PRO A 241 26.50 25.30 -3.32
CA PRO A 241 27.38 25.78 -2.26
C PRO A 241 26.89 25.30 -0.89
N ARG A 242 27.82 24.81 -0.06
CA ARG A 242 27.55 24.48 1.34
C ARG A 242 27.26 25.76 2.13
N GLY A 243 26.09 25.81 2.76
CA GLY A 243 25.83 26.64 3.94
C GLY A 243 25.15 27.98 3.71
N GLN A 244 24.06 28.05 2.95
CA GLN A 244 23.18 29.23 2.99
C GLN A 244 22.01 28.98 3.95
N GLN A 245 21.84 29.87 4.94
CA GLN A 245 20.58 30.00 5.69
C GLN A 245 19.51 30.48 4.72
N HIS A 246 18.51 29.65 4.43
CA HIS A 246 17.37 30.04 3.60
C HIS A 246 16.41 30.90 4.43
N ASN A 247 16.21 32.16 4.03
CA ASN A 247 15.26 33.09 4.69
C ASN A 247 13.78 32.70 4.47
N ASN A 248 13.49 31.85 3.47
CA ASN A 248 12.17 31.28 3.22
C ASN A 248 12.29 29.74 3.11
N PRO A 249 11.61 28.96 3.98
CA PRO A 249 11.60 27.50 3.91
C PRO A 249 11.19 26.94 2.54
N GLY A 250 10.35 27.66 1.78
CA GLY A 250 9.90 27.26 0.45
C GLY A 250 11.00 27.17 -0.61
N ASP A 251 12.09 27.91 -0.45
CA ASP A 251 13.21 27.94 -1.40
C ASP A 251 14.22 26.80 -1.16
N PHE A 252 14.00 25.99 -0.13
CA PHE A 252 14.86 24.86 0.17
C PHE A 252 14.81 23.83 -0.98
N VAL A 253 15.96 23.57 -1.60
CA VAL A 253 16.07 22.63 -2.71
C VAL A 253 16.36 21.23 -2.18
N LEU A 254 15.51 20.26 -2.51
CA LEU A 254 15.78 18.86 -2.19
C LEU A 254 16.94 18.35 -3.06
N ASP A 255 17.97 17.78 -2.45
CA ASP A 255 19.10 17.12 -3.14
C ASP A 255 18.93 15.59 -3.23
N PHE A 256 17.77 15.06 -2.79
CA PHE A 256 17.41 13.65 -2.80
C PHE A 256 15.94 13.41 -3.18
N GLY A 257 15.59 12.14 -3.43
CA GLY A 257 14.24 11.69 -3.75
C GLY A 257 13.79 12.00 -5.18
N LYS A 258 12.49 11.77 -5.46
CA LYS A 258 11.86 11.92 -6.78
C LYS A 258 12.02 13.34 -7.36
N TYR A 259 11.99 14.35 -6.49
CA TYR A 259 12.04 15.77 -6.88
C TYR A 259 13.42 16.42 -6.62
N LYS A 260 14.51 15.64 -6.75
CA LYS A 260 15.87 16.16 -6.61
C LYS A 260 16.13 17.35 -7.54
N GLY A 261 16.68 18.42 -7.01
CA GLY A 261 16.96 19.69 -7.70
C GLY A 261 15.81 20.70 -7.68
N ARG A 262 14.68 20.40 -7.02
CA ARG A 262 13.52 21.29 -6.94
C ARG A 262 13.29 21.84 -5.54
N THR A 263 12.70 23.04 -5.48
CA THR A 263 12.33 23.72 -4.23
C THR A 263 11.08 23.13 -3.59
N LEU A 264 10.95 23.24 -2.27
CA LEU A 264 9.74 22.81 -1.56
C LEU A 264 8.47 23.47 -2.11
N SER A 265 8.50 24.76 -2.45
CA SER A 265 7.37 25.45 -3.07
C SER A 265 6.96 24.83 -4.42
N SER A 266 7.93 24.55 -5.30
CA SER A 266 7.67 23.94 -6.62
C SER A 266 7.12 22.52 -6.49
N ILE A 267 7.58 21.78 -5.48
CA ILE A 267 7.13 20.41 -5.20
C ILE A 267 5.70 20.44 -4.66
N HIS A 268 5.39 21.31 -3.72
CA HIS A 268 4.06 21.40 -3.12
C HIS A 268 2.98 21.83 -4.13
N ALA A 269 3.33 22.75 -5.03
CA ALA A 269 2.43 23.18 -6.10
C ALA A 269 2.05 22.04 -7.06
N GLU A 270 2.96 21.08 -7.30
CA GLU A 270 2.70 19.93 -8.16
C GLU A 270 2.10 18.75 -7.38
N ASN A 271 2.57 18.51 -6.16
CA ASN A 271 2.20 17.38 -5.33
C ASN A 271 2.20 17.77 -3.85
N GLN A 272 1.04 18.18 -3.36
CA GLN A 272 0.84 18.61 -1.98
C GLN A 272 1.18 17.52 -0.95
N GLY A 273 1.05 16.24 -1.32
CA GLY A 273 1.30 15.09 -0.44
C GLY A 273 2.77 14.64 -0.35
N TYR A 274 3.64 15.09 -1.25
CA TYR A 274 5.02 14.59 -1.31
C TYR A 274 5.88 15.06 -0.12
N ILE A 275 5.77 16.33 0.29
CA ILE A 275 6.57 16.87 1.41
C ILE A 275 6.20 16.21 2.75
N PRO A 276 4.90 16.07 3.10
CA PRO A 276 4.48 15.27 4.25
C PRO A 276 4.94 13.80 4.17
N TYR A 277 5.08 13.25 2.96
CA TYR A 277 5.58 11.90 2.75
C TYR A 277 7.10 11.80 3.01
N VAL A 278 7.91 12.76 2.55
CA VAL A 278 9.38 12.68 2.63
C VAL A 278 9.93 13.05 3.99
N ILE A 279 9.28 13.96 4.73
CA ILE A 279 9.79 14.47 6.02
C ILE A 279 10.03 13.35 7.05
N ASP A 280 9.15 12.35 7.08
CA ASP A 280 9.22 11.19 8.00
C ASP A 280 10.25 10.14 7.54
N ARG A 281 10.74 10.23 6.30
CA ARG A 281 11.56 9.19 5.64
C ARG A 281 13.01 9.62 5.40
N THR A 282 13.31 10.91 5.49
CA THR A 282 14.69 11.39 5.37
C THR A 282 15.42 11.31 6.72
N ASN A 283 16.74 11.12 6.70
CA ASN A 283 17.60 11.28 7.88
C ASN A 283 18.34 12.63 7.89
N ARG A 284 18.07 13.49 6.91
CA ARG A 284 18.66 14.83 6.78
C ARG A 284 17.94 15.82 7.68
N GLN A 285 18.60 16.19 8.78
CA GLN A 285 18.04 17.08 9.81
C GLN A 285 17.72 18.48 9.25
N ASP A 286 18.61 19.02 8.43
CA ASP A 286 18.44 20.26 7.69
C ASP A 286 17.20 20.24 6.78
N ALA A 287 16.99 19.13 6.07
CA ALA A 287 15.81 18.96 5.23
C ALA A 287 14.53 18.79 6.04
N LYS A 288 14.57 18.11 7.20
CA LYS A 288 13.42 17.99 8.10
C LYS A 288 12.97 19.34 8.63
N GLU A 289 13.91 20.15 9.09
CA GLU A 289 13.64 21.49 9.62
C GLU A 289 13.03 22.39 8.55
N ALA A 290 13.59 22.38 7.33
CA ALA A 290 13.05 23.13 6.20
C ALA A 290 11.64 22.66 5.81
N MET A 291 11.41 21.35 5.70
CA MET A 291 10.10 20.79 5.37
C MET A 291 9.05 21.08 6.45
N ALA A 292 9.40 20.98 7.73
CA ALA A 292 8.50 21.30 8.84
C ALA A 292 8.11 22.79 8.84
N ALA A 293 9.10 23.68 8.68
CA ALA A 293 8.86 25.11 8.62
C ALA A 293 8.02 25.51 7.39
N PHE A 294 8.25 24.88 6.25
CA PHE A 294 7.47 25.10 5.03
C PHE A 294 6.00 24.65 5.21
N LEU A 295 5.76 23.46 5.76
CA LEU A 295 4.39 22.97 6.01
C LEU A 295 3.62 23.86 7.00
N ALA A 296 4.30 24.41 8.01
CA ALA A 296 3.68 25.35 8.95
C ALA A 296 3.27 26.68 8.27
N ILE A 297 4.01 27.15 7.25
CA ILE A 297 3.64 28.33 6.46
C ILE A 297 2.41 28.02 5.59
N VAL A 298 2.44 26.90 4.86
CA VAL A 298 1.32 26.46 4.01
C VAL A 298 0.03 26.31 4.82
N GLU A 299 0.12 25.70 6.00
CA GLU A 299 -1.03 25.55 6.91
C GLU A 299 -1.56 26.91 7.38
N ARG A 300 -0.67 27.85 7.71
CA ARG A 300 -1.05 29.21 8.11
C ARG A 300 -1.73 29.99 6.98
N GLU A 301 -1.30 29.82 5.74
CA GLU A 301 -1.95 30.44 4.57
C GLU A 301 -3.32 29.83 4.28
N TYR A 302 -3.47 28.52 4.45
CA TYR A 302 -4.75 27.81 4.26
C TYR A 302 -5.83 28.28 5.26
N TYR A 303 -5.47 28.48 6.53
CA TYR A 303 -6.43 28.91 7.57
C TYR A 303 -6.65 30.44 7.68
N ASN A 304 -5.79 31.26 7.04
CA ASN A 304 -5.97 32.72 7.00
C ASN A 304 -6.46 33.24 5.64
N GLY A 305 -6.76 32.35 4.70
CA GLY A 305 -7.44 32.71 3.44
C GLY A 305 -8.89 33.15 3.68
N PRO A 306 -9.53 33.83 2.71
CA PRO A 306 -10.95 34.16 2.82
C PRO A 306 -11.74 32.86 2.99
N MET A 307 -12.42 32.72 4.14
CA MET A 307 -13.39 31.65 4.35
C MET A 307 -14.45 31.73 3.25
N ASP A 308 -14.77 30.59 2.64
CA ASP A 308 -15.94 30.49 1.78
C ASP A 308 -17.15 31.01 2.55
N PRO A 309 -18.03 31.81 1.90
CA PRO A 309 -19.21 32.30 2.55
C PRO A 309 -20.04 31.11 3.08
N PRO A 310 -20.70 31.26 4.24
CA PRO A 310 -21.52 30.20 4.79
C PRO A 310 -22.54 29.73 3.75
N PHE A 311 -22.70 28.40 3.67
CA PHE A 311 -23.67 27.77 2.78
C PHE A 311 -25.07 28.35 3.03
N ASP A 312 -25.60 29.08 2.06
CA ASP A 312 -26.96 29.62 2.09
C ASP A 312 -27.94 28.53 1.65
N GLU A 313 -28.64 27.93 2.62
CA GLU A 313 -29.64 26.89 2.40
C GLU A 313 -30.82 27.32 1.50
N ASN A 314 -30.95 28.61 1.14
CA ASN A 314 -32.04 29.10 0.29
C ASN A 314 -31.75 29.19 -1.21
N THR A 315 -30.56 28.80 -1.68
CA THR A 315 -30.26 28.86 -3.13
C THR A 315 -30.67 27.57 -3.84
N THR A 316 -31.98 27.33 -3.95
CA THR A 316 -32.50 26.23 -4.79
C THR A 316 -32.49 26.65 -6.26
N GLN A 317 -31.34 26.60 -6.95
CA GLN A 317 -31.25 26.36 -8.39
C GLN A 317 -29.86 25.83 -8.75
N LEU A 318 -29.78 24.52 -9.06
CA LEU A 318 -28.65 23.95 -9.79
C LEU A 318 -28.81 24.35 -11.28
N PRO A 319 -27.82 25.02 -11.90
CA PRO A 319 -27.86 25.23 -13.33
C PRO A 319 -27.44 23.94 -14.04
N PHE A 320 -28.43 23.13 -14.41
CA PHE A 320 -28.31 22.31 -15.61
C PHE A 320 -28.81 23.15 -16.78
N ASP A 321 -27.90 23.63 -17.62
CA ASP A 321 -28.11 23.72 -19.08
C ASP A 321 -26.88 24.33 -19.78
N ARG A 322 -26.10 23.45 -20.43
CA ARG A 322 -25.62 23.50 -21.83
C ARG A 322 -24.33 22.71 -22.01
#